data_AF-G1XD06-F1
#
_entry.id   AF-G1XD06-F1
#
_cell.length_a   1.000
_cell.length_b   1.000
_cell.length_c   1.000
_cell.angle_alpha   90.00
_cell.angle_beta   90.00
_cell.angle_gamma   90.00
#
_symmetry.space_group_name_H-M   'P 1'
#
loop_
_entity.id
_entity.type
_entity.pdbx_description
1 polymer ?
#
loop_
_entity_poly.entity_id
_entity_poly.type
_entity_poly.pdbx_seq_one_letter_code
_entity_poly.pdbx_strand_id
1 'polypeptide(L)'
;MSPLKGHFLSAGKPTHKLACFIQSRIFRDAYKREQFAKFEVERRALRFIIASNQFNARQKTEAQLQLTQLPVSSQPTKIKNRCTVGGRGRSVFREFKMGRFPFRLAALAGDLPGVKKASW
;
A
#
# COMPACT_ATOMS: atom_id res chain seq x y z
N MET A 1 -29.51 -39.62 2.01
CA MET A 1 -29.58 -38.59 0.94
C MET A 1 -30.10 -37.31 1.59
N SER A 2 -29.22 -36.53 2.18
CA SER A 2 -29.55 -35.30 2.91
C SER A 2 -28.70 -34.17 2.34
N PRO A 3 -29.28 -32.98 2.06
CA PRO A 3 -28.61 -31.95 1.30
C PRO A 3 -27.62 -31.20 2.19
N LEU A 4 -26.34 -31.16 1.81
CA LEU A 4 -25.37 -30.24 2.38
C LEU A 4 -25.80 -28.82 2.01
N LYS A 5 -26.53 -28.17 2.94
CA LYS A 5 -26.74 -26.73 2.95
C LYS A 5 -25.38 -26.07 3.16
N GLY A 6 -24.66 -25.84 2.06
CA GLY A 6 -23.54 -24.91 2.04
C GLY A 6 -24.09 -23.52 2.30
N HIS A 7 -23.94 -23.05 3.54
CA HIS A 7 -24.11 -21.64 3.84
C HIS A 7 -23.11 -20.86 2.99
N PHE A 8 -23.64 -20.27 1.91
CA PHE A 8 -22.98 -19.26 1.10
C PHE A 8 -22.81 -18.03 2.00
N LEU A 9 -21.78 -18.06 2.84
CA LEU A 9 -21.34 -16.90 3.59
C LEU A 9 -21.12 -15.79 2.57
N SER A 10 -21.96 -14.76 2.69
CA SER A 10 -21.96 -13.58 1.84
C SER A 10 -20.53 -13.09 1.66
N ALA A 11 -19.98 -13.26 0.47
CA ALA A 11 -18.74 -12.60 0.08
C ALA A 11 -19.03 -11.10 0.11
N GLY A 12 -18.76 -10.47 1.24
CA GLY A 12 -18.76 -9.02 1.38
C GLY A 12 -17.91 -8.46 0.23
N LYS A 13 -18.52 -7.58 -0.57
CA LYS A 13 -17.87 -6.89 -1.69
C LYS A 13 -16.49 -6.41 -1.25
N PRO A 14 -15.43 -6.55 -2.08
CA PRO A 14 -14.12 -6.05 -1.71
C PRO A 14 -14.23 -4.54 -1.44
N THR A 15 -14.00 -4.13 -0.20
CA THR A 15 -14.13 -2.74 0.30
C THR A 15 -13.09 -1.78 -0.30
N HIS A 16 -12.23 -2.27 -1.19
CA HIS A 16 -11.11 -1.54 -1.79
C HIS A 16 -11.32 -1.46 -3.31
N LYS A 17 -11.53 -0.25 -3.86
CA LYS A 17 -11.62 -0.03 -5.32
C LYS A 17 -10.22 -0.18 -5.93
N LEU A 18 -9.90 -1.37 -6.41
CA LEU A 18 -8.65 -1.66 -7.11
C LEU A 18 -8.81 -1.42 -8.61
N ALA A 19 -8.02 -0.51 -9.19
CA ALA A 19 -7.94 -0.28 -10.63
C ALA A 19 -6.89 -1.18 -11.32
N CYS A 20 -6.54 -2.31 -10.72
CA CYS A 20 -5.40 -3.15 -11.09
C CYS A 20 -5.78 -4.63 -11.13
N PHE A 21 -4.91 -5.47 -11.72
CA PHE A 21 -5.07 -6.92 -11.71
C PHE A 21 -5.25 -7.44 -10.28
N ILE A 22 -6.27 -8.27 -10.04
CA ILE A 22 -6.65 -8.64 -8.68
C ILE A 22 -5.77 -9.79 -8.19
N GLN A 23 -4.91 -9.52 -7.21
CA GLN A 23 -4.10 -10.50 -6.52
C GLN A 23 -4.15 -10.25 -5.01
N SER A 24 -4.11 -11.32 -4.20
CA SER A 24 -4.12 -11.24 -2.72
C SER A 24 -3.08 -10.29 -2.15
N ARG A 25 -1.88 -10.26 -2.74
CA ARG A 25 -0.78 -9.39 -2.31
C ARG A 25 -1.02 -7.91 -2.59
N ILE A 26 -1.79 -7.59 -3.62
CA ILE A 26 -2.16 -6.22 -3.98
C ILE A 26 -3.29 -5.75 -3.07
N PHE A 27 -4.28 -6.61 -2.82
CA PHE A 27 -5.35 -6.34 -1.86
C PHE A 27 -4.79 -5.99 -0.47
N ARG A 28 -3.85 -6.80 0.04
CA ARG A 28 -3.15 -6.51 1.30
C ARG A 28 -2.36 -5.21 1.27
N ASP A 29 -1.82 -4.81 0.12
CA ASP A 29 -1.05 -3.56 -0.01
C ASP A 29 -1.99 -2.34 -0.08
N ALA A 30 -3.12 -2.46 -0.76
CA ALA A 30 -4.16 -1.42 -0.80
C ALA A 30 -4.77 -1.16 0.57
N TYR A 31 -5.10 -2.22 1.33
CA TYR A 31 -5.53 -2.10 2.72
C TYR A 31 -4.53 -1.29 3.56
N LYS A 32 -3.23 -1.58 3.44
CA LYS A 32 -2.20 -0.82 4.19
C LYS A 32 -2.15 0.65 3.79
N ARG A 33 -2.32 0.98 2.49
CA ARG A 33 -2.36 2.37 2.02
C ARG A 33 -3.54 3.13 2.62
N GLU A 34 -4.71 2.49 2.69
CA GLU A 34 -5.88 3.10 3.33
C GLU A 34 -5.70 3.27 4.83
N GLN A 35 -5.15 2.28 5.52
CA GLN A 35 -4.84 2.41 6.95
C GLN A 35 -3.79 3.49 7.20
N PHE A 36 -2.76 3.60 6.35
CA PHE A 36 -1.79 4.67 6.44
C PHE A 36 -2.45 6.04 6.28
N ALA A 37 -3.32 6.23 5.28
CA ALA A 37 -4.02 7.49 5.05
C ALA A 37 -4.91 7.89 6.25
N LYS A 38 -5.55 6.93 6.91
CA LYS A 38 -6.37 7.19 8.11
C LYS A 38 -5.55 7.70 9.29
N PHE A 39 -4.38 7.10 9.55
CA PHE A 39 -3.57 7.36 10.76
C PHE A 39 -2.35 8.27 10.52
N GLU A 40 -2.25 8.89 9.33
CA GLU A 40 -1.07 9.68 8.95
C GLU A 40 -0.86 10.89 9.88
N VAL A 41 -1.92 11.67 10.10
CA VAL A 41 -1.88 12.89 10.92
C VAL A 41 -1.55 12.57 12.37
N GLU A 42 -2.27 11.62 12.97
CA GLU A 42 -2.07 11.19 14.35
C GLU A 42 -0.64 10.70 14.58
N ARG A 43 -0.13 9.81 13.71
CA ARG A 43 1.23 9.31 13.85
C ARG A 43 2.26 10.43 13.69
N ARG A 44 2.05 11.37 12.77
CA ARG A 44 2.97 12.50 12.57
C ARG A 44 3.03 13.38 13.82
N ALA A 45 1.88 13.67 14.43
CA ALA A 45 1.79 14.42 15.67
C ALA A 45 2.52 13.70 16.82
N LEU A 46 2.28 12.40 17.01
CA LEU A 46 2.95 11.62 18.07
C LEU A 46 4.47 11.57 17.88
N ARG A 47 4.94 11.37 16.64
CA ARG A 47 6.38 11.39 16.34
C ARG A 47 7.01 12.76 16.58
N PHE A 48 6.29 13.84 16.33
CA PHE A 48 6.75 15.19 16.63
C PHE A 48 6.93 15.41 18.14
N ILE A 49 5.97 14.96 18.95
CA ILE A 49 6.04 15.04 20.42
C ILE A 49 7.28 14.29 20.93
N ILE A 50 7.52 13.08 20.42
CA ILE A 50 8.67 12.25 20.82
C ILE A 50 10.01 12.91 20.45
N ALA A 51 10.10 13.47 19.22
CA ALA A 51 11.35 14.00 18.68
C ALA A 51 11.72 15.39 19.24
N SER A 52 10.74 16.21 19.60
CA SER A 52 10.99 17.58 20.06
C SER A 52 11.55 17.62 21.49
N ASN A 53 12.32 18.67 21.81
CA ASN A 53 12.90 18.86 23.14
C ASN A 53 11.99 19.64 24.10
N GLN A 54 10.80 20.05 23.66
CA GLN A 54 9.90 20.92 24.42
C GLN A 54 9.06 20.16 25.46
N PHE A 55 8.88 18.85 25.28
CA PHE A 55 8.00 18.05 26.13
C PHE A 55 8.75 17.32 27.24
N ASN A 56 8.07 17.16 28.36
CA ASN A 56 8.57 16.44 29.53
C ASN A 56 8.71 14.93 29.24
N ALA A 57 9.57 14.24 29.99
CA ALA A 57 9.81 12.81 29.82
C ALA A 57 8.51 11.97 29.89
N ARG A 58 7.61 12.30 30.83
CA ARG A 58 6.31 11.63 30.96
C ARG A 58 5.44 11.75 29.70
N GLN A 59 5.34 12.96 29.13
CA GLN A 59 4.57 13.19 27.91
C GLN A 59 5.16 12.42 26.72
N LYS A 60 6.49 12.32 26.63
CA LYS A 60 7.16 11.50 25.62
C LYS A 60 6.87 10.02 25.79
N THR A 61 6.86 9.52 27.03
CA THR A 61 6.50 8.12 27.30
C THR A 61 5.05 7.82 26.94
N GLU A 62 4.12 8.72 27.26
CA GLU A 62 2.70 8.59 26.90
C GLU A 62 2.50 8.57 25.37
N ALA A 63 3.16 9.49 24.65
CA ALA A 63 3.12 9.52 23.19
C ALA A 63 3.73 8.27 22.55
N GLN A 64 4.79 7.71 23.14
CA GLN A 64 5.40 6.46 22.68
C GLN A 64 4.47 5.26 22.89
N LEU A 65 3.74 5.20 24.01
CA LEU A 65 2.72 4.17 24.26
C LEU A 65 1.58 4.28 23.24
N GLN A 66 1.05 5.47 22.99
CA GLN A 66 0.02 5.71 21.98
C GLN A 66 0.49 5.30 20.57
N LEU A 67 1.72 5.65 20.20
CA LEU A 67 2.29 5.27 18.90
C LEU A 67 2.42 3.74 18.74
N THR A 68 2.65 3.02 19.84
CA THR A 68 2.76 1.56 19.89
C THR A 68 1.39 0.88 19.78
N GLN A 69 0.33 1.52 20.29
CA GLN A 69 -1.05 1.02 20.19
C GLN A 69 -1.63 1.12 18.77
N LEU A 70 -1.10 2.01 17.93
CA LEU A 70 -1.55 2.14 16.53
C LEU A 70 -1.32 0.85 15.72
N PRO A 71 -2.20 0.54 14.76
CA PRO A 71 -2.11 -0.70 14.00
C PRO A 71 -0.82 -0.76 13.17
N VAL A 72 -0.15 -1.91 13.13
CA VAL A 72 1.12 -2.10 12.39
C VAL A 72 0.96 -1.85 10.88
N SER A 73 -0.22 -2.13 10.33
CA SER A 73 -0.56 -1.92 8.91
C SER A 73 -0.49 -0.45 8.48
N SER A 74 -0.67 0.48 9.42
CA SER A 74 -0.59 1.92 9.15
C SER A 74 0.84 2.43 8.96
N GLN A 75 1.87 1.62 9.20
CA GLN A 75 3.26 2.07 9.11
C GLN A 75 3.68 2.33 7.64
N PRO A 76 4.27 3.50 7.31
CA PRO A 76 4.68 3.81 5.94
C PRO A 76 5.68 2.79 5.38
N THR A 77 6.59 2.28 6.23
CA THR A 77 7.62 1.29 5.86
C THR A 77 7.03 -0.04 5.37
N LYS A 78 5.76 -0.34 5.67
CA LYS A 78 5.12 -1.61 5.30
C LYS A 78 4.48 -1.58 3.90
N ILE A 79 4.32 -0.40 3.31
CA ILE A 79 3.77 -0.20 1.97
C ILE A 79 4.84 -0.55 0.92
N LYS A 80 4.48 -1.28 -0.13
CA LYS A 80 5.40 -1.59 -1.24
C LYS A 80 4.81 -1.13 -2.56
N ASN A 81 5.64 -0.55 -3.43
CA ASN A 81 5.21 -0.24 -4.80
C ASN A 81 5.08 -1.54 -5.58
N ARG A 82 3.87 -1.80 -6.09
CA ARG A 82 3.55 -2.96 -6.92
C ARG A 82 3.15 -2.50 -8.33
N CYS A 83 3.43 -3.35 -9.30
CA CYS A 83 2.94 -3.19 -10.66
C CYS A 83 1.40 -3.22 -10.69
N THR A 84 0.78 -2.23 -11.33
CA THR A 84 -0.68 -2.15 -11.52
C THR A 84 -1.20 -3.22 -12.48
N VAL A 85 -0.43 -3.56 -13.51
CA VAL A 85 -0.85 -4.54 -14.53
C VAL A 85 -0.63 -5.98 -14.07
N GLY A 86 0.52 -6.27 -13.44
CA GLY A 86 0.95 -7.65 -13.15
C GLY A 86 1.20 -7.98 -11.68
N GLY A 87 0.96 -7.07 -10.73
CA GLY A 87 1.08 -7.32 -9.29
C GLY A 87 2.49 -7.57 -8.72
N ARG A 88 3.50 -7.63 -9.60
CA ARG A 88 4.90 -7.86 -9.23
C ARG A 88 5.40 -6.71 -8.35
N GLY A 89 6.01 -7.07 -7.23
CA GLY A 89 6.53 -6.11 -6.24
C GLY A 89 8.04 -5.85 -6.35
N ARG A 90 8.64 -6.17 -7.50
CA ARG A 90 10.07 -5.96 -7.78
C ARG A 90 10.22 -5.30 -9.15
N SER A 91 11.25 -4.46 -9.28
CA SER A 91 11.57 -3.77 -10.54
C SER A 91 10.38 -2.99 -11.09
N VAL A 92 9.77 -2.16 -10.24
CA VAL A 92 8.63 -1.31 -10.57
C VAL A 92 9.14 0.11 -10.79
N PHE A 93 8.90 0.67 -11.97
CA PHE A 93 9.17 2.07 -12.25
C PHE A 93 8.13 2.95 -11.54
N ARG A 94 8.59 3.93 -10.75
CA ARG A 94 7.72 4.73 -9.87
C ARG A 94 6.76 5.63 -10.64
N GLU A 95 7.24 6.24 -11.72
CA GLU A 95 6.48 7.14 -12.59
C GLU A 95 5.33 6.41 -13.30
N PHE A 96 5.65 5.29 -13.95
CA PHE A 96 4.68 4.51 -14.73
C PHE A 96 3.87 3.51 -13.88
N LYS A 97 4.27 3.26 -12.63
CA LYS A 97 3.69 2.24 -11.71
C LYS A 97 3.61 0.83 -12.33
N MET A 98 4.49 0.54 -13.30
CA MET A 98 4.56 -0.73 -14.02
C MET A 98 5.84 -1.49 -13.71
N GLY A 99 5.76 -2.82 -13.76
CA GLY A 99 6.93 -3.69 -13.68
C GLY A 99 7.75 -3.64 -14.98
N ARG A 100 9.02 -4.04 -14.89
CA ARG A 100 9.97 -4.04 -16.03
C ARG A 100 9.44 -4.67 -17.32
N PHE A 101 8.79 -5.83 -17.24
CA PHE A 101 8.31 -6.55 -18.42
C PHE A 101 7.06 -5.89 -19.05
N PRO A 102 5.98 -5.60 -18.29
CA PRO A 102 4.85 -4.80 -18.80
C PRO A 102 5.29 -3.45 -19.37
N PHE A 103 6.24 -2.77 -18.71
CA PHE A 103 6.80 -1.51 -19.21
C PHE A 103 7.47 -1.66 -20.58
N ARG A 104 8.26 -2.72 -20.78
CA ARG A 104 8.89 -2.98 -22.08
C ARG A 104 7.85 -3.25 -23.17
N LEU A 105 6.80 -4.01 -22.87
CA LEU A 105 5.73 -4.29 -23.83
C LEU A 105 4.99 -3.00 -24.21
N ALA A 106 4.61 -2.18 -23.23
CA ALA A 106 3.96 -0.89 -23.45
C ALA A 106 4.86 0.10 -24.22
N ALA A 107 6.18 0.09 -23.96
CA ALA A 107 7.14 0.91 -24.69
C ALA A 107 7.26 0.50 -26.16
N LEU A 108 7.25 -0.80 -26.44
CA LEU A 108 7.29 -1.32 -27.81
C LEU A 108 5.97 -1.10 -28.57
N ALA A 109 4.84 -1.13 -27.85
CA ALA A 109 3.52 -0.82 -28.40
C ALA A 109 3.32 0.67 -28.69
N GLY A 110 4.10 1.56 -28.06
CA GLY A 110 3.96 3.01 -28.21
C GLY A 110 2.94 3.65 -27.25
N ASP A 111 2.41 2.90 -26.28
CA ASP A 111 1.43 3.38 -25.30
C ASP A 111 2.04 4.38 -24.29
N LEU A 112 3.38 4.41 -24.19
CA LEU A 112 4.10 5.21 -23.21
C LEU A 112 4.52 6.57 -23.77
N PRO A 113 4.07 7.69 -23.17
CA PRO A 113 4.43 9.02 -23.64
C PRO A 113 5.93 9.27 -23.44
N GLY A 114 6.63 9.68 -24.49
CA GLY A 114 8.04 10.10 -24.44
C GLY A 114 9.06 8.97 -24.29
N VAL A 115 8.65 7.70 -24.29
CA VAL A 115 9.58 6.56 -24.21
C VAL A 115 9.96 6.10 -25.60
N LYS A 116 11.25 6.24 -25.94
CA LYS A 116 11.83 5.72 -27.18
C LYS A 116 12.97 4.74 -26.88
N LYS A 117 13.24 3.82 -27.81
CA LYS A 117 14.44 3.01 -27.76
C LYS A 117 15.64 3.95 -27.83
N ALA A 118 16.56 3.80 -26.89
CA ALA A 118 17.75 4.61 -26.90
C ALA A 118 18.73 4.10 -27.97
N SER A 119 19.31 5.03 -28.70
CA SER A 119 20.37 4.81 -29.69
C SER A 119 21.51 5.73 -29.30
N TRP A 120 22.47 5.17 -28.57
CA TRP A 120 23.78 5.75 -28.31
C TRP A 120 24.82 4.73 -28.74
#